data_AF-A0A7Y0N1D6-F1
#
_entry.id   AF-A0A7Y0N1D6-F1
#
_cell.length_a   1.000
_cell.length_b   1.000
_cell.length_c   1.000
_cell.angle_alpha   90.00
_cell.angle_beta   90.00
_cell.angle_gamma   90.00
#
_symmetry.space_group_name_H-M   'P 1'
#
loop_
_entity.id
_entity.type
_entity.pdbx_description
1 polymer ?
#
loop_
_entity_poly.entity_id
_entity_poly.type
_entity_poly.pdbx_seq_one_letter_code
_entity_poly.pdbx_strand_id
1 'polypeptide(L)'
;ETKRKALAVMQQVMQRYPLGSEHDKLWLAAVEMMSYYAPEGLNGLNLEQAKQDLAARVMPNRFECQGPAIIRSEDLTDAQAAKACEVLAAKEADFHQVANTGNQPVADDLNDRVEVAVFASNDSYVDYSSFLFGNTTDNGGQYLEGTPSRADNTARFVAYRYANGEDLSILNLEHEYTHYLDARFNQY
;
A
#
# COMPACT_ATOMS: atom_id res chain seq x y z
N GLU A 1 25.43 -7.55 -25.85
CA GLU A 1 24.38 -7.47 -26.88
C GLU A 1 22.97 -7.69 -26.32
N THR A 2 22.75 -8.75 -25.53
CA THR A 2 21.45 -9.12 -24.93
C THR A 2 20.82 -8.03 -24.05
N LYS A 3 21.58 -7.40 -23.14
CA LYS A 3 21.08 -6.30 -22.28
C LYS A 3 20.45 -5.16 -23.10
N ARG A 4 21.10 -4.77 -24.21
CA ARG A 4 20.64 -3.67 -25.06
C ARG A 4 19.34 -4.02 -25.79
N LYS A 5 19.20 -5.27 -26.26
CA LYS A 5 17.97 -5.76 -26.89
C LYS A 5 16.82 -5.82 -25.89
N ALA A 6 17.07 -6.34 -24.68
CA ALA A 6 16.07 -6.37 -23.61
C ALA A 6 15.59 -4.96 -23.24
N LEU A 7 16.53 -4.01 -23.11
CA LEU A 7 16.19 -2.62 -22.84
C LEU A 7 15.30 -2.00 -23.92
N ALA A 8 15.65 -2.18 -25.19
CA ALA A 8 14.84 -1.69 -26.31
C ALA A 8 13.42 -2.29 -26.30
N VAL A 9 13.27 -3.57 -25.96
CA VAL A 9 11.95 -4.21 -25.83
C VAL A 9 11.14 -3.59 -24.70
N MET A 10 11.72 -3.40 -23.51
CA MET A 10 11.02 -2.77 -22.38
C MET A 10 10.58 -1.34 -22.70
N GLN A 11 11.44 -0.56 -23.36
CA GLN A 11 11.09 0.79 -23.82
C GLN A 11 9.96 0.79 -24.86
N GLN A 12 9.95 -0.18 -25.79
CA GLN A 12 8.85 -0.35 -26.76
C GLN A 12 7.54 -0.76 -26.07
N VAL A 13 7.60 -1.64 -25.07
CA VAL A 13 6.43 -2.02 -24.26
C VAL A 13 5.83 -0.79 -23.59
N MET A 14 6.65 0.05 -22.95
CA MET A 14 6.18 1.28 -22.31
C MET A 14 5.53 2.27 -23.29
N GLN A 15 6.04 2.37 -24.53
CA GLN A 15 5.45 3.25 -25.55
C GLN A 15 4.14 2.70 -26.08
N ARG A 16 4.03 1.38 -26.24
CA ARG A 16 2.84 0.72 -26.77
C ARG A 16 1.70 0.65 -25.76
N TYR A 17 2.04 0.47 -24.49
CA TYR A 17 1.12 0.35 -23.38
C TYR A 17 1.50 1.41 -22.34
N PRO A 18 1.18 2.69 -22.54
CA PRO A 18 1.50 3.72 -21.57
C PRO A 18 0.75 3.47 -20.25
N LEU A 19 1.27 4.04 -19.15
CA LEU A 19 0.58 4.04 -17.85
C LEU A 19 -0.84 4.59 -18.01
N GLY A 20 -1.83 3.87 -17.48
CA GLY A 20 -3.26 4.22 -17.63
C GLY A 20 -3.96 3.64 -18.85
N SER A 21 -3.24 2.93 -19.74
CA SER A 21 -3.88 2.11 -20.79
C SER A 21 -4.48 0.82 -20.22
N GLU A 22 -5.29 0.11 -21.01
CA GLU A 22 -5.88 -1.20 -20.65
C GLU A 22 -4.83 -2.26 -20.24
N HIS A 23 -3.59 -2.10 -20.67
CA HIS A 23 -2.50 -3.05 -20.42
C HIS A 23 -1.31 -2.37 -19.72
N ASP A 24 -1.57 -1.35 -18.92
CA ASP A 24 -0.57 -0.61 -18.14
C ASP A 24 0.26 -1.49 -17.20
N LYS A 25 -0.21 -2.65 -16.76
CA LYS A 25 0.62 -3.61 -16.02
C LYS A 25 1.88 -4.07 -16.76
N LEU A 26 1.85 -4.08 -18.10
CA LEU A 26 3.05 -4.33 -18.91
C LEU A 26 4.04 -3.17 -18.83
N TRP A 27 3.53 -1.94 -18.70
CA TRP A 27 4.35 -0.76 -18.42
C TRP A 27 5.02 -0.88 -17.05
N LEU A 28 4.24 -1.24 -16.01
CA LEU A 28 4.72 -1.38 -14.65
C LEU A 28 5.83 -2.43 -14.57
N ALA A 29 5.60 -3.62 -15.13
CA ALA A 29 6.60 -4.68 -15.17
C ALA A 29 7.89 -4.25 -15.90
N ALA A 30 7.78 -3.50 -17.01
CA ALA A 30 8.94 -2.97 -17.72
C ALA A 30 9.71 -1.94 -16.88
N VAL A 31 9.00 -1.04 -16.21
CA VAL A 31 9.61 0.00 -15.36
C VAL A 31 10.24 -0.60 -14.11
N GLU A 32 9.62 -1.55 -13.43
CA GLU A 32 10.20 -2.23 -12.26
C GLU A 32 11.47 -2.99 -12.65
N MET A 33 11.44 -3.75 -13.74
CA MET A 33 12.62 -4.46 -14.26
C MET A 33 13.75 -3.49 -14.61
N MET A 34 13.47 -2.38 -15.29
CA MET A 34 14.51 -1.38 -15.58
C MET A 34 15.00 -0.68 -14.34
N SER A 35 14.12 -0.30 -13.40
CA SER A 35 14.50 0.36 -12.15
C SER A 35 15.51 -0.47 -11.36
N TYR A 36 15.34 -1.79 -11.35
CA TYR A 36 16.24 -2.71 -10.65
C TYR A 36 17.52 -3.04 -11.44
N TYR A 37 17.43 -3.39 -12.72
CA TYR A 37 18.56 -3.95 -13.48
C TYR A 37 19.27 -2.96 -14.42
N ALA A 38 18.60 -1.87 -14.82
CA ALA A 38 19.10 -0.92 -15.81
C ALA A 38 18.42 0.46 -15.69
N PRO A 39 18.59 1.18 -14.56
CA PRO A 39 17.88 2.43 -14.30
C PRO A 39 18.19 3.53 -15.32
N GLU A 40 19.36 3.47 -15.97
CA GLU A 40 19.70 4.33 -17.11
C GLU A 40 18.69 4.24 -18.27
N GLY A 41 18.00 3.10 -18.36
CA GLY A 41 17.00 2.78 -19.37
C GLY A 41 15.68 3.54 -19.24
N LEU A 42 15.42 4.10 -18.06
CA LEU A 42 14.21 4.88 -17.77
C LEU A 42 14.21 6.26 -18.42
N ASN A 43 15.35 6.71 -18.98
CA ASN A 43 15.48 7.97 -19.72
C ASN A 43 14.92 9.20 -18.97
N GLY A 44 15.12 9.26 -17.65
CA GLY A 44 14.65 10.38 -16.83
C GLY A 44 13.15 10.36 -16.52
N LEU A 45 12.46 9.23 -16.68
CA LEU A 45 11.09 9.03 -16.21
C LEU A 45 10.96 9.47 -14.75
N ASN A 46 10.00 10.35 -14.47
CA ASN A 46 9.68 10.76 -13.11
C ASN A 46 8.84 9.67 -12.44
N LEU A 47 9.50 8.75 -11.73
CA LEU A 47 8.84 7.63 -11.04
C LEU A 47 7.86 8.09 -9.96
N GLU A 48 8.16 9.19 -9.26
CA GLU A 48 7.27 9.70 -8.22
C GLU A 48 5.98 10.27 -8.82
N GLN A 49 6.06 10.98 -9.95
CA GLN A 49 4.85 11.39 -10.68
C GLN A 49 4.07 10.18 -11.18
N ALA A 50 4.74 9.16 -11.72
CA ALA A 50 4.07 7.95 -12.20
C ALA A 50 3.34 7.21 -11.07
N LYS A 51 3.93 7.13 -9.87
CA LYS A 51 3.26 6.58 -8.67
C LYS A 51 2.05 7.42 -8.28
N GLN A 52 2.15 8.75 -8.31
CA GLN A 52 1.02 9.64 -8.01
C GLN A 52 -0.13 9.45 -9.00
N ASP A 53 0.17 9.39 -10.30
CA ASP A 53 -0.81 9.18 -11.36
C ASP A 53 -1.49 7.81 -11.24
N LEU A 54 -0.71 6.76 -10.92
CA LEU A 54 -1.25 5.42 -10.67
C LEU A 54 -2.13 5.40 -9.41
N ALA A 55 -1.66 5.96 -8.31
CA ALA A 55 -2.39 6.00 -7.05
C ALA A 55 -3.72 6.76 -7.17
N ALA A 56 -3.75 7.86 -7.92
CA ALA A 56 -4.97 8.62 -8.16
C ALA A 56 -6.05 7.81 -8.91
N ARG A 57 -5.63 6.84 -9.73
CA ARG A 57 -6.54 5.98 -10.52
C ARG A 57 -6.93 4.69 -9.80
N VAL A 58 -5.98 4.03 -9.14
CA VAL A 58 -6.18 2.72 -8.49
C VAL A 58 -6.66 2.86 -7.04
N MET A 59 -6.41 3.99 -6.38
CA MET A 59 -6.85 4.26 -5.01
C MET A 59 -7.69 5.55 -4.92
N PRO A 60 -8.81 5.65 -5.64
CA PRO A 60 -9.60 6.88 -5.71
C PRO A 60 -10.37 7.19 -4.43
N ASN A 61 -10.71 6.17 -3.63
CA ASN A 61 -11.53 6.34 -2.44
C ASN A 61 -10.66 6.63 -1.23
N ARG A 62 -11.08 7.59 -0.41
CA ARG A 62 -10.40 7.97 0.83
C ARG A 62 -11.40 8.19 1.94
N PHE A 63 -11.19 7.55 3.08
CA PHE A 63 -12.06 7.64 4.25
C PHE A 63 -11.23 7.83 5.52
N GLU A 64 -11.57 8.84 6.32
CA GLU A 64 -10.90 9.11 7.60
C GLU A 64 -11.65 8.42 8.74
N CYS A 65 -10.96 7.54 9.46
CA CYS A 65 -11.49 7.02 10.71
C CYS A 65 -11.42 8.08 11.82
N GLN A 66 -12.15 7.87 12.92
CA GLN A 66 -12.00 8.70 14.12
C GLN A 66 -10.64 8.50 14.80
N GLY A 67 -10.05 7.30 14.66
CA GLY A 67 -8.70 6.96 15.13
C GLY A 67 -7.60 7.33 14.14
N PRO A 68 -6.39 6.74 14.29
CA PRO A 68 -5.23 7.10 13.47
C PRO A 68 -5.35 6.63 12.01
N ALA A 69 -6.22 5.66 11.72
CA ALA A 69 -6.33 5.06 10.40
C ALA A 69 -6.96 6.00 9.35
N ILE A 70 -6.34 6.05 8.16
CA ILE A 70 -6.88 6.64 6.95
C ILE A 70 -6.99 5.53 5.91
N ILE A 71 -8.21 5.17 5.51
CA ILE A 71 -8.43 4.14 4.50
C ILE A 71 -8.31 4.78 3.12
N ARG A 72 -7.45 4.20 2.28
CA ARG A 72 -7.40 4.45 0.84
C ARG A 72 -7.74 3.17 0.12
N SER A 73 -8.70 3.21 -0.79
CA SER A 73 -9.17 1.98 -1.40
C SER A 73 -9.49 2.15 -2.88
N GLU A 74 -9.45 1.01 -3.56
CA GLU A 74 -9.84 0.90 -4.96
C GLU A 74 -11.36 0.95 -5.12
N ASP A 75 -12.11 0.20 -4.29
CA ASP A 75 -13.55 -0.01 -4.50
C ASP A 75 -14.40 -0.03 -3.22
N LEU A 76 -13.84 0.21 -2.03
CA LEU A 76 -14.67 0.22 -0.81
C LEU A 76 -15.67 1.36 -0.86
N THR A 77 -16.92 1.07 -0.53
CA THR A 77 -17.93 2.09 -0.25
C THR A 77 -17.66 2.77 1.11
N ASP A 78 -18.23 3.95 1.33
CA ASP A 78 -18.14 4.64 2.63
C ASP A 78 -18.67 3.79 3.78
N ALA A 79 -19.73 2.99 3.55
CA ALA A 79 -20.28 2.09 4.56
C ALA A 79 -19.30 0.97 4.92
N GLN A 80 -18.62 0.39 3.92
CA GLN A 80 -17.58 -0.62 4.15
C GLN A 80 -16.35 -0.02 4.83
N ALA A 81 -15.93 1.18 4.42
CA ALA A 81 -14.82 1.88 5.06
C ALA A 81 -15.13 2.24 6.52
N ALA A 82 -16.33 2.74 6.82
CA ALA A 82 -16.79 2.97 8.17
C ALA A 82 -16.77 1.67 8.99
N LYS A 83 -17.22 0.56 8.41
CA LYS A 83 -17.19 -0.75 9.08
C LYS A 83 -15.76 -1.21 9.37
N ALA A 84 -14.83 -0.99 8.45
CA ALA A 84 -13.42 -1.29 8.67
C ALA A 84 -12.85 -0.43 9.81
N CYS A 85 -13.18 0.86 9.87
CA CYS A 85 -12.79 1.73 10.99
C CYS A 85 -13.28 1.20 12.35
N GLU A 86 -14.52 0.68 12.44
CA GLU A 86 -15.03 0.06 13.67
C GLU A 86 -14.19 -1.14 14.10
N VAL A 87 -13.80 -2.01 13.15
CA VAL A 87 -12.97 -3.19 13.41
C VAL A 87 -11.58 -2.77 13.90
N LEU A 88 -10.96 -1.78 13.25
CA LEU A 88 -9.64 -1.27 13.63
C LEU A 88 -9.66 -0.63 15.03
N ALA A 89 -10.69 0.17 15.33
CA ALA A 89 -10.85 0.80 16.65
C ALA A 89 -11.03 -0.25 17.77
N ALA A 90 -11.83 -1.29 17.52
CA ALA A 90 -11.99 -2.39 18.46
C ALA A 90 -10.68 -3.16 18.68
N LYS A 91 -9.91 -3.39 17.61
CA LYS A 91 -8.59 -4.03 17.68
C LYS A 91 -7.59 -3.21 18.49
N GLU A 92 -7.55 -1.89 18.29
CA GLU A 92 -6.68 -0.98 19.03
C GLU A 92 -6.96 -1.01 20.54
N ALA A 93 -8.24 -0.91 20.90
CA ALA A 93 -8.65 -0.96 22.30
C ALA A 93 -8.26 -2.29 22.97
N ASP A 94 -8.49 -3.41 22.28
CA ASP A 94 -8.09 -4.75 22.74
C ASP A 94 -6.56 -4.88 22.88
N PHE A 95 -5.81 -4.42 21.88
CA PHE A 95 -4.35 -4.44 21.91
C PHE A 95 -3.80 -3.66 23.10
N HIS A 96 -4.27 -2.44 23.34
CA HIS A 96 -3.81 -1.63 24.47
C HIS A 96 -4.09 -2.29 25.82
N GLN A 97 -5.22 -2.99 25.97
CA GLN A 97 -5.53 -3.77 27.16
C GLN A 97 -4.60 -4.98 27.32
N VAL A 98 -4.38 -5.74 26.25
CA VAL A 98 -3.60 -6.99 26.29
C VAL A 98 -2.10 -6.71 26.48
N ALA A 99 -1.55 -5.77 25.70
CA ALA A 99 -0.13 -5.40 25.76
C ALA A 99 0.19 -4.41 26.89
N ASN A 100 -0.83 -3.90 27.60
CA ASN A 100 -0.69 -2.96 28.73
C ASN A 100 0.18 -1.73 28.40
N THR A 101 -0.02 -1.19 27.21
CA THR A 101 0.77 -0.09 26.63
C THR A 101 0.59 1.26 27.32
N GLY A 102 -0.46 1.43 28.13
CA GLY A 102 -0.85 2.74 28.67
C GLY A 102 -1.27 3.77 27.60
N ASN A 103 -1.53 3.32 26.36
CA ASN A 103 -1.76 4.17 25.18
C ASN A 103 -0.59 5.14 24.91
N GLN A 104 0.63 4.76 25.27
CA GLN A 104 1.82 5.58 25.04
C GLN A 104 2.66 4.96 23.92
N PRO A 105 2.95 5.70 22.83
CA PRO A 105 3.86 5.20 21.81
C PRO A 105 5.25 5.00 22.41
N VAL A 106 6.05 4.14 21.78
CA VAL A 106 7.46 4.00 22.10
C VAL A 106 8.20 5.30 21.80
N ALA A 107 9.41 5.45 22.36
CA ALA A 107 10.22 6.63 22.09
C ALA A 107 10.50 6.77 20.58
N ASP A 108 10.72 8.00 20.13
CA ASP A 108 11.11 8.34 18.75
C ASP A 108 10.16 7.86 17.64
N ASP A 109 8.99 7.30 17.94
CA ASP A 109 7.93 7.06 16.95
C ASP A 109 7.06 8.31 16.79
N LEU A 110 7.27 9.02 15.68
CA LEU A 110 6.54 10.22 15.30
C LEU A 110 5.33 9.93 14.41
N ASN A 111 5.03 8.66 14.10
CA ASN A 111 3.77 8.35 13.46
C ASN A 111 2.62 8.87 14.33
N ASP A 112 1.54 9.32 13.73
CA ASP A 112 0.29 9.64 14.43
C ASP A 112 -0.93 9.17 13.62
N ARG A 113 -0.66 8.65 12.42
CA ARG A 113 -1.59 8.13 11.44
C ARG A 113 -1.03 6.86 10.81
N VAL A 114 -1.92 6.03 10.30
CA VAL A 114 -1.58 4.87 9.48
C VAL A 114 -2.46 4.85 8.24
N GLU A 115 -1.84 4.70 7.07
CA GLU A 115 -2.56 4.53 5.81
C GLU A 115 -2.94 3.05 5.63
N VAL A 116 -4.22 2.79 5.43
CA VAL A 116 -4.76 1.46 5.15
C VAL A 116 -5.09 1.38 3.68
N ALA A 117 -4.18 0.84 2.87
CA ALA A 117 -4.32 0.75 1.43
C ALA A 117 -5.00 -0.59 1.04
N VAL A 118 -6.22 -0.52 0.53
CA VAL A 118 -7.08 -1.70 0.26
C VAL A 118 -7.37 -1.83 -1.24
N PHE A 119 -6.75 -2.82 -1.86
CA PHE A 119 -6.99 -3.18 -3.26
C PHE A 119 -8.29 -3.99 -3.39
N ALA A 120 -8.97 -3.86 -4.54
CA ALA A 120 -10.27 -4.50 -4.78
C ALA A 120 -10.17 -6.03 -4.90
N SER A 121 -8.97 -6.56 -5.21
CA SER A 121 -8.72 -7.98 -5.40
C SER A 121 -7.23 -8.31 -5.22
N ASN A 122 -6.93 -9.61 -5.11
CA ASN A 122 -5.55 -10.10 -5.12
C ASN A 122 -4.81 -9.73 -6.42
N ASP A 123 -5.49 -9.79 -7.56
CA ASP A 123 -4.86 -9.46 -8.85
C ASP A 123 -4.42 -7.98 -8.89
N SER A 124 -5.28 -7.08 -8.43
CA SER A 124 -4.96 -5.64 -8.33
C SER A 124 -3.82 -5.38 -7.32
N TYR A 125 -3.85 -6.09 -6.19
CA TYR A 125 -2.75 -6.05 -5.22
C TYR A 125 -1.41 -6.48 -5.83
N VAL A 126 -1.40 -7.60 -6.56
CA VAL A 126 -0.21 -8.12 -7.24
C VAL A 126 0.28 -7.17 -8.34
N ASP A 127 -0.65 -6.63 -9.13
CA ASP A 127 -0.32 -5.77 -10.29
C ASP A 127 0.23 -4.39 -9.87
N TYR A 128 -0.22 -3.82 -8.74
CA TYR A 128 0.04 -2.41 -8.42
C TYR A 128 0.76 -2.13 -7.11
N SER A 129 0.63 -2.97 -6.07
CA SER A 129 1.10 -2.60 -4.72
C SER A 129 2.62 -2.45 -4.63
N SER A 130 3.38 -3.38 -5.23
CA SER A 130 4.85 -3.32 -5.29
C SER A 130 5.32 -1.99 -5.89
N PHE A 131 4.76 -1.59 -7.03
CA PHE A 131 5.16 -0.34 -7.67
C PHE A 131 4.79 0.90 -6.84
N LEU A 132 3.60 0.89 -6.22
CA LEU A 132 3.11 2.02 -5.42
C LEU A 132 3.85 2.18 -4.09
N PHE A 133 4.13 1.07 -3.41
CA PHE A 133 4.51 1.07 -1.99
C PHE A 133 5.78 0.28 -1.68
N GLY A 134 6.34 -0.46 -2.64
CA GLY A 134 7.58 -1.22 -2.47
C GLY A 134 7.44 -2.51 -1.66
N ASN A 135 6.21 -2.98 -1.41
CA ASN A 135 5.96 -4.23 -0.71
C ASN A 135 6.15 -5.46 -1.60
N THR A 136 6.31 -6.61 -0.97
CA THR A 136 6.19 -7.92 -1.66
C THR A 136 4.72 -8.30 -1.79
N THR A 137 4.37 -9.09 -2.81
CA THR A 137 2.97 -9.47 -3.11
C THR A 137 2.66 -10.95 -2.93
N ASP A 138 3.66 -11.78 -2.60
CA ASP A 138 3.45 -13.20 -2.24
C ASP A 138 3.04 -13.33 -0.76
N ASN A 139 1.96 -12.65 -0.38
CA ASN A 139 1.39 -12.61 0.96
C ASN A 139 -0.07 -12.10 0.90
N GLY A 140 -0.78 -12.15 2.05
CA GLY A 140 -2.17 -11.66 2.15
C GLY A 140 -2.29 -10.17 2.51
N GLY A 141 -1.17 -9.46 2.60
CA GLY A 141 -1.04 -8.11 3.13
C GLY A 141 0.33 -7.91 3.77
N GLN A 142 0.72 -6.64 3.97
CA GLN A 142 2.00 -6.29 4.58
C GLN A 142 1.96 -4.92 5.25
N TYR A 143 2.38 -4.86 6.52
CA TYR A 143 2.72 -3.62 7.21
C TYR A 143 4.09 -3.08 6.77
N LEU A 144 4.14 -1.77 6.53
CA LEU A 144 5.25 -0.97 6.06
C LEU A 144 5.43 0.20 7.02
N GLU A 145 6.34 0.03 7.98
CA GLU A 145 6.60 1.02 9.01
C GLU A 145 7.28 2.28 8.46
N GLY A 146 8.20 2.11 7.50
CA GLY A 146 9.01 3.20 6.97
C GLY A 146 10.12 3.61 7.95
N THR A 147 10.21 4.89 8.28
CA THR A 147 11.17 5.44 9.25
C THR A 147 10.41 6.23 10.33
N PRO A 148 10.01 5.60 11.44
CA PRO A 148 9.06 6.18 12.40
C PRO A 148 9.56 7.47 13.05
N SER A 149 10.89 7.68 13.13
CA SER A 149 11.51 8.90 13.67
C SER A 149 11.50 10.11 12.74
N ARG A 150 11.01 9.96 11.50
CA ARG A 150 10.85 11.07 10.57
C ARG A 150 9.43 11.62 10.60
N ALA A 151 9.29 12.94 10.73
CA ALA A 151 7.99 13.61 10.73
C ALA A 151 7.24 13.52 9.38
N ASP A 152 7.93 13.20 8.29
CA ASP A 152 7.33 12.95 6.97
C ASP A 152 7.10 11.46 6.68
N ASN A 153 7.25 10.60 7.68
CA ASN A 153 6.98 9.18 7.52
C ASN A 153 5.49 8.91 7.27
N THR A 154 5.21 7.84 6.54
CA THR A 154 3.84 7.33 6.38
C THR A 154 3.86 5.85 6.71
N ALA A 155 3.52 5.51 7.96
CA ALA A 155 3.19 4.14 8.30
C ALA A 155 2.01 3.69 7.45
N ARG A 156 2.10 2.51 6.86
CA ARG A 156 1.10 1.97 5.95
C ARG A 156 0.96 0.48 6.18
N PHE A 157 -0.23 -0.08 6.04
CA PHE A 157 -0.31 -1.46 5.59
C PHE A 157 -1.10 -1.56 4.30
N VAL A 158 -0.73 -2.55 3.50
CA VAL A 158 -1.37 -2.90 2.24
C VAL A 158 -2.13 -4.20 2.42
N ALA A 159 -3.34 -4.26 1.88
CA ALA A 159 -4.20 -5.43 1.92
C ALA A 159 -5.10 -5.46 0.68
N TYR A 160 -5.80 -6.58 0.47
CA TYR A 160 -6.83 -6.68 -0.54
C TYR A 160 -8.10 -7.28 0.03
N ARG A 161 -9.21 -7.07 -0.66
CA ARG A 161 -10.50 -7.65 -0.29
C ARG A 161 -10.93 -8.78 -1.21
N TYR A 162 -11.88 -9.58 -0.72
CA TYR A 162 -12.64 -10.52 -1.54
C TYR A 162 -13.93 -9.87 -2.05
N ALA A 163 -14.35 -10.27 -3.25
CA ALA A 163 -15.59 -9.82 -3.86
C ALA A 163 -16.81 -10.46 -3.18
N ASN A 164 -17.22 -9.90 -2.03
CA ASN A 164 -18.34 -10.37 -1.22
C ASN A 164 -19.54 -9.39 -1.24
N GLY A 165 -19.70 -8.66 -2.35
CA GLY A 165 -20.77 -7.67 -2.49
C GLY A 165 -20.63 -6.52 -1.47
N GLU A 166 -21.70 -6.29 -0.70
CA GLU A 166 -21.75 -5.24 0.33
C GLU A 166 -21.00 -5.63 1.61
N ASP A 167 -20.75 -6.91 1.85
CA ASP A 167 -20.06 -7.35 3.06
C ASP A 167 -18.58 -6.94 3.03
N LEU A 168 -18.07 -6.49 4.19
CA LEU A 168 -16.66 -6.18 4.37
C LEU A 168 -15.86 -7.49 4.50
N SER A 169 -14.89 -7.69 3.61
CA SER A 169 -13.97 -8.82 3.68
C SER A 169 -12.58 -8.43 3.21
N ILE A 170 -11.87 -7.67 4.05
CA ILE A 170 -10.47 -7.32 3.83
C ILE A 170 -9.61 -8.41 4.46
N LEU A 171 -8.76 -9.06 3.65
CA LEU A 171 -7.86 -10.09 4.15
C LEU A 171 -6.83 -9.45 5.08
N ASN A 172 -6.54 -10.12 6.21
CA ASN A 172 -5.52 -9.73 7.18
C ASN A 172 -5.69 -8.33 7.82
N LEU A 173 -6.88 -7.70 7.75
CA LEU A 173 -7.10 -6.34 8.28
C LEU A 173 -6.64 -6.18 9.73
N GLU A 174 -7.12 -7.04 10.63
CA GLU A 174 -6.74 -7.01 12.04
C GLU A 174 -5.27 -7.43 12.27
N HIS A 175 -4.75 -8.33 11.43
CA HIS A 175 -3.38 -8.84 11.54
C HIS A 175 -2.36 -7.76 11.23
N GLU A 176 -2.50 -7.09 10.08
CA GLU A 176 -1.60 -6.00 9.68
C GLU A 176 -1.74 -4.78 10.60
N TYR A 177 -2.95 -4.50 11.09
CA TYR A 177 -3.12 -3.43 12.07
C TYR A 177 -2.45 -3.76 13.40
N THR A 178 -2.42 -5.03 13.80
CA THR A 178 -1.67 -5.45 14.99
C THR A 178 -0.17 -5.21 14.81
N HIS A 179 0.41 -5.41 13.62
CA HIS A 179 1.82 -5.06 13.36
C HIS A 179 2.08 -3.56 13.51
N TYR A 180 1.16 -2.70 13.04
CA TYR A 180 1.24 -1.25 13.28
C TYR A 180 1.21 -0.92 14.77
N LEU A 181 0.27 -1.50 15.52
CA LEU A 181 0.14 -1.26 16.95
C LEU A 181 1.34 -1.76 17.74
N ASP A 182 1.89 -2.92 17.35
CA ASP A 182 3.07 -3.51 17.98
C ASP A 182 4.32 -2.65 17.77
N ALA A 183 4.56 -2.23 16.53
CA ALA A 183 5.65 -1.31 16.19
C ALA A 183 5.51 0.04 16.92
N ARG A 184 4.28 0.55 17.04
CA ARG A 184 4.03 1.86 17.65
C ARG A 184 4.09 1.86 19.16
N PHE A 185 3.60 0.80 19.82
CA PHE A 185 3.29 0.84 21.25
C PHE A 185 4.01 -0.22 22.08
N ASN A 186 4.75 -1.15 21.47
CA ASN A 186 5.35 -2.27 22.19
C ASN A 186 6.82 -2.55 21.84
N GLN A 187 7.22 -2.48 20.57
CA GLN A 187 8.61 -2.69 20.14
C GLN A 187 9.34 -1.36 19.92
N TYR A 188 10.55 -1.22 20.47
CA TYR A 188 11.45 -0.08 20.28
C TYR A 188 12.82 -0.56 19.80
#